data_AF-A0A9P9QI30-F1
#
_entry.id   AF-A0A9P9QI30-F1
#
_cell.length_a   1.000
_cell.length_b   1.000
_cell.length_c   1.000
_cell.angle_alpha   90.00
_cell.angle_beta   90.00
_cell.angle_gamma   90.00
#
_symmetry.space_group_name_H-M   'P 1'
#
loop_
_entity.id
_entity.type
_entity.pdbx_description
1 polymer ?
#
loop_
_entity_poly.entity_id
_entity_poly.type
_entity_poly.pdbx_seq_one_letter_code
_entity_poly.pdbx_strand_id
1 'polypeptide(L)'
;MVGKVMEFEATRPKFVDGRHCVSSPIIVALLLRKLNPMNPEDMIELAIKNNKGIFHDICLWCERTGNRLITSEHTSEDEDIHCIIQKGEGRAKTKKIVVVMSTANLKVSVGLLEKAIGGCVLGMDVSLFFEGTGVRLLQTGYRARCQGIFGTFRTKKIEDELRRARKLLPKHAIEMLEELGANFFVCGASLERLRVEEEEISVAKYEIVSGIRLIDLLARSDINLFTGGVFKRP
;
A
#
# COMPACT_ATOMS: atom_id res chain seq x y z
N MET A 1 -10.04 48.04 22.81
CA MET A 1 -10.13 46.71 22.18
C MET A 1 -8.99 45.88 22.73
N VAL A 2 -9.28 45.01 23.70
CA VAL A 2 -8.27 44.13 24.31
C VAL A 2 -7.98 43.01 23.32
N GLY A 3 -6.72 42.88 22.91
CA GLY A 3 -6.26 41.85 21.98
C GLY A 3 -6.57 40.47 22.55
N LYS A 4 -7.30 39.66 21.78
CA LYS A 4 -7.50 38.24 22.07
C LYS A 4 -6.12 37.58 21.99
N VAL A 5 -5.55 37.24 23.13
CA VAL A 5 -4.40 36.34 23.20
C VAL A 5 -4.90 34.99 22.71
N MET A 6 -4.47 34.58 21.51
CA MET A 6 -4.66 33.19 21.08
C MET A 6 -3.65 32.36 21.86
N GLU A 7 -4.14 31.60 22.85
CA GLU A 7 -3.36 30.53 23.45
C GLU A 7 -3.11 29.47 22.37
N PHE A 8 -1.87 29.41 21.89
CA PHE A 8 -1.38 28.27 21.13
C PHE A 8 -1.06 27.17 22.13
N GLU A 9 -2.00 26.25 22.37
CA GLU A 9 -1.65 24.99 23.00
C GLU A 9 -0.73 24.24 22.04
N ALA A 10 0.57 24.18 22.35
CA ALA A 10 1.52 23.37 21.62
C ALA A 10 1.20 21.89 21.86
N THR A 11 0.25 21.34 21.13
CA THR A 11 -0.04 19.91 21.14
C THR A 11 1.20 19.17 20.65
N ARG A 12 1.78 18.35 21.53
CA ARG A 12 2.90 17.47 21.19
C ARG A 12 2.53 16.65 19.94
N PRO A 13 3.39 16.62 18.91
CA PRO A 13 3.12 15.84 17.70
C PRO A 13 2.78 14.39 18.06
N LYS A 14 1.79 13.81 17.36
CA LYS A 14 1.58 12.36 17.48
C LYS A 14 2.81 11.63 16.93
N PHE A 15 3.16 10.48 17.49
CA PHE A 15 4.37 9.76 17.11
C PHE A 15 4.05 8.50 16.27
N VAL A 16 4.84 8.26 15.22
CA VAL A 16 4.81 7.06 14.39
C VAL A 16 6.22 6.48 14.30
N ASP A 17 6.36 5.21 14.68
CA ASP A 17 7.62 4.49 14.60
C ASP A 17 7.69 3.62 13.34
N GLY A 18 8.49 4.05 12.36
CA GLY A 18 8.79 3.34 11.13
C GLY A 18 10.16 2.65 11.10
N ARG A 19 10.95 2.72 12.18
CA ARG A 19 12.38 2.32 12.18
C ARG A 19 12.65 0.86 11.84
N HIS A 20 11.68 0.00 12.10
CA HIS A 20 11.81 -1.44 11.84
C HIS A 20 11.27 -1.86 10.47
N CYS A 21 10.74 -0.94 9.67
CA CYS A 21 10.20 -1.23 8.35
C CYS A 21 11.17 -0.77 7.25
N VAL A 22 11.33 -1.60 6.23
CA VAL A 22 12.19 -1.29 5.07
C VAL A 22 11.39 -0.87 3.84
N SER A 23 10.07 -0.66 3.99
CA SER A 23 9.14 -0.36 2.91
C SER A 23 8.52 1.01 3.14
N SER A 24 8.91 1.99 2.32
CA SER A 24 8.36 3.33 2.34
C SER A 24 6.84 3.34 2.12
N PRO A 25 6.22 2.58 1.18
CA PRO A 25 4.77 2.53 1.05
C PRO A 25 4.05 2.09 2.34
N ILE A 26 4.60 1.10 3.04
CA ILE A 26 4.00 0.60 4.29
C ILE A 26 4.14 1.64 5.40
N ILE A 27 5.32 2.26 5.55
CA ILE A 27 5.54 3.33 6.53
C ILE A 27 4.55 4.48 6.30
N VAL A 28 4.40 4.94 5.07
CA VAL A 28 3.50 6.04 4.73
C VAL A 28 2.03 5.63 4.92
N ALA A 29 1.64 4.38 4.63
CA ALA A 29 0.29 3.92 4.90
C ALA A 29 -0.04 3.92 6.41
N LEU A 30 0.92 3.50 7.26
CA LEU A 30 0.79 3.58 8.72
C LEU A 30 0.72 5.03 9.21
N LEU A 31 1.52 5.91 8.62
CA LEU A 31 1.48 7.35 8.88
C LEU A 31 0.09 7.93 8.54
N LEU A 32 -0.44 7.61 7.36
CA LEU A 32 -1.76 8.06 6.91
C LEU A 32 -2.89 7.59 7.82
N ARG A 33 -2.85 6.36 8.35
CA ARG A 33 -3.84 5.89 9.35
C ARG A 33 -3.90 6.81 10.57
N LYS A 34 -2.77 7.37 10.98
CA LYS A 34 -2.69 8.32 12.13
C LYS A 34 -3.00 9.75 11.73
N LEU A 35 -2.63 10.16 10.50
CA LEU A 35 -2.79 11.51 9.99
C LEU A 35 -4.22 11.81 9.49
N ASN A 36 -4.91 10.83 8.91
CA ASN A 36 -6.26 11.00 8.37
C ASN A 36 -7.29 11.56 9.37
N PRO A 37 -7.37 11.11 10.63
CA PRO A 37 -8.31 11.67 11.60
C PRO A 37 -7.87 13.02 12.21
N MET A 38 -6.68 13.52 11.87
CA MET A 38 -6.15 14.80 12.37
C MET A 38 -6.71 15.98 11.58
N ASN A 39 -6.72 17.18 12.17
CA ASN A 39 -7.10 18.39 11.46
C ASN A 39 -5.97 18.79 10.48
N PRO A 40 -6.29 19.52 9.39
CA PRO A 40 -5.26 20.22 8.63
C PRO A 40 -4.38 21.05 9.57
N GLU A 41 -3.10 21.19 9.23
CA GLU A 41 -2.08 21.87 10.03
C GLU A 41 -1.61 21.13 11.30
N ASP A 42 -2.28 20.06 11.74
CA ASP A 42 -1.77 19.21 12.81
C ASP A 42 -0.45 18.54 12.40
N MET A 43 0.43 18.33 13.37
CA MET A 43 1.77 17.76 13.15
C MET A 43 1.90 16.34 13.68
N ILE A 44 2.67 15.53 12.96
CA ILE A 44 3.04 14.17 13.33
C ILE A 44 4.56 14.03 13.24
N GLU A 45 5.14 13.39 14.25
CA GLU A 45 6.54 12.96 14.26
C GLU A 45 6.64 11.54 13.72
N LEU A 46 7.53 11.33 12.74
CA LEU A 46 7.85 10.04 12.17
C LEU A 46 9.33 9.74 12.40
N ALA A 47 9.62 8.64 13.10
CA ALA A 47 10.98 8.11 13.19
C ALA A 47 11.17 6.99 12.15
N ILE A 48 12.23 7.06 11.35
CA ILE A 48 12.64 6.00 10.42
C ILE A 48 14.10 5.65 10.63
N LYS A 49 14.49 4.44 10.21
CA LYS A 49 15.90 4.07 10.16
C LYS A 49 16.63 5.02 9.22
N ASN A 50 17.91 5.31 9.50
CA ASN A 50 18.76 6.05 8.57
C ASN A 50 18.89 5.34 7.22
N ASN A 51 17.98 5.67 6.32
CA ASN A 51 17.86 5.11 5.00
C ASN A 51 17.47 6.26 4.07
N LYS A 52 18.45 6.72 3.30
CA LYS A 52 18.29 7.86 2.37
C LYS A 52 17.17 7.63 1.34
N GLY A 53 16.93 6.37 0.94
CA GLY A 53 15.84 6.02 0.02
C GLY A 53 14.46 6.20 0.67
N ILE A 54 14.26 5.70 1.89
CA ILE A 54 12.98 5.87 2.61
C ILE A 54 12.74 7.35 2.90
N PHE A 55 13.77 8.09 3.33
CA PHE A 55 13.65 9.53 3.56
C PHE A 55 13.26 10.29 2.29
N HIS A 56 13.91 9.99 1.15
CA HIS A 56 13.56 10.60 -0.13
C HIS A 56 12.11 10.33 -0.54
N ASP A 57 11.63 9.09 -0.34
CA ASP A 57 10.24 8.73 -0.63
C ASP A 57 9.24 9.47 0.27
N ILE A 58 9.59 9.74 1.53
CA ILE A 58 8.76 10.55 2.44
C ILE A 58 8.69 12.00 1.94
N CYS A 59 9.82 12.59 1.54
CA CYS A 59 9.86 13.93 0.95
C CYS A 59 8.98 14.01 -0.31
N LEU A 60 9.14 13.04 -1.21
CA LEU A 60 8.33 12.93 -2.42
C LEU A 60 6.84 12.78 -2.10
N TRP A 61 6.50 11.94 -1.13
CA TRP A 61 5.11 11.77 -0.70
C TRP A 61 4.53 13.08 -0.17
N CYS A 62 5.23 13.81 0.68
CA CYS A 62 4.80 15.12 1.17
C CYS A 62 4.51 16.07 -0.01
N GLU A 63 5.49 16.25 -0.90
CA GLU A 63 5.37 17.11 -2.07
C GLU A 63 4.15 16.76 -2.95
N ARG A 64 3.92 15.47 -3.18
CA ARG A 64 2.87 14.99 -4.10
C ARG A 64 1.49 15.08 -3.49
N THR A 65 1.35 14.88 -2.19
CA THR A 65 0.06 14.84 -1.50
C THR A 65 -0.36 16.18 -0.89
N GLY A 66 0.54 17.18 -0.92
CA GLY A 66 0.31 18.49 -0.32
C GLY A 66 0.58 18.53 1.20
N ASN A 67 1.05 17.43 1.78
CA ASN A 67 1.60 17.44 3.14
C ASN A 67 2.94 18.19 3.15
N ARG A 68 3.34 18.70 4.31
CA ARG A 68 4.56 19.52 4.44
C ARG A 68 5.54 18.86 5.39
N LEU A 69 6.74 18.57 4.91
CA LEU A 69 7.86 18.25 5.79
C LEU A 69 8.37 19.56 6.40
N ILE A 70 8.22 19.71 7.72
CA ILE A 70 8.59 20.93 8.45
C ILE A 70 10.07 20.92 8.80
N THR A 71 10.54 19.79 9.35
CA THR A 71 11.95 19.60 9.67
C THR A 71 12.29 18.11 9.64
N SER A 72 13.57 17.82 9.45
CA SER A 72 14.15 16.51 9.65
C SER A 72 15.44 16.63 10.46
N GLU A 73 15.53 15.89 11.56
CA GLU A 73 16.73 15.82 12.38
C GLU A 73 17.56 14.60 11.96
N HIS A 74 18.83 14.87 11.66
CA HIS A 74 19.87 13.88 11.36
C HIS A 74 20.95 14.08 12.42
N THR A 75 20.87 13.39 13.54
CA THR A 75 21.78 13.63 14.67
C THR A 75 23.17 13.00 14.44
N SER A 76 23.28 11.95 13.59
CA SER A 76 24.54 11.38 13.07
C SER A 76 24.30 10.36 11.93
N GLU A 77 25.36 9.80 11.30
CA GLU A 77 25.23 8.78 10.24
C GLU A 77 24.63 7.45 10.72
N ASP A 78 24.70 7.15 12.02
CA ASP A 78 24.20 5.89 12.59
C ASP A 78 22.84 6.05 13.29
N GLU A 79 22.36 7.27 13.45
CA GLU A 79 21.11 7.55 14.16
C GLU A 79 19.91 7.62 13.23
N ASP A 80 18.76 7.22 13.77
CA ASP A 80 17.46 7.27 13.09
C ASP A 80 17.12 8.71 12.62
N ILE A 81 16.37 8.82 11.54
CA ILE A 81 15.91 10.12 11.01
C ILE A 81 14.54 10.41 11.62
N HIS A 82 14.41 11.55 12.29
CA HIS A 82 13.15 12.05 12.84
C HIS A 82 12.59 13.14 11.93
N CYS A 83 11.39 12.94 11.41
CA CYS A 83 10.70 13.87 10.52
C CYS A 83 9.48 14.46 11.23
N ILE A 84 9.35 15.79 11.22
CA ILE A 84 8.11 16.46 11.62
C ILE A 84 7.32 16.81 10.37
N ILE A 85 6.13 16.23 10.25
CA ILE A 85 5.29 16.34 9.07
C ILE A 85 3.98 17.00 9.49
N GLN A 86 3.60 18.05 8.77
CA GLN A 86 2.33 18.72 8.92
C GLN A 86 1.33 18.22 7.89
N LYS A 87 0.10 17.94 8.34
CA LYS A 87 -1.00 17.55 7.47
C LYS A 87 -1.41 18.71 6.56
N GLY A 88 -1.42 18.45 5.25
CA GLY A 88 -1.98 19.38 4.27
C GLY A 88 -3.48 19.21 4.04
N GLU A 89 -4.07 20.07 3.22
CA GLU A 89 -5.49 20.01 2.84
C GLU A 89 -5.82 18.85 1.87
N GLY A 90 -4.80 18.11 1.42
CA GLY A 90 -4.92 17.05 0.44
C GLY A 90 -4.99 17.56 -1.00
N ARG A 91 -4.70 16.69 -1.96
CA ARG A 91 -4.85 16.98 -3.39
C ARG A 91 -5.82 16.02 -4.04
N ALA A 92 -6.46 16.47 -5.12
CA ALA A 92 -7.36 15.62 -5.91
C ALA A 92 -6.61 14.41 -6.49
N LYS A 93 -7.27 13.25 -6.50
CA LYS A 93 -6.75 12.03 -7.14
C LYS A 93 -6.80 12.21 -8.66
N THR A 94 -5.67 12.46 -9.30
CA THR A 94 -5.63 12.77 -10.75
C THR A 94 -5.17 11.61 -11.62
N LYS A 95 -4.56 10.58 -11.02
CA LYS A 95 -3.97 9.46 -11.75
C LYS A 95 -4.60 8.13 -11.34
N LYS A 96 -4.76 7.25 -12.32
CA LYS A 96 -5.38 5.93 -12.18
C LYS A 96 -4.36 4.83 -12.40
N ILE A 97 -4.36 3.85 -11.51
CA ILE A 97 -3.52 2.65 -11.64
C ILE A 97 -4.40 1.41 -11.60
N VAL A 98 -4.15 0.50 -12.54
CA VAL A 98 -4.76 -0.82 -12.57
C VAL A 98 -3.70 -1.86 -12.27
N VAL A 99 -3.99 -2.73 -11.32
CA VAL A 99 -3.11 -3.81 -10.86
C VAL A 99 -3.80 -5.14 -11.13
N VAL A 100 -3.27 -5.89 -12.09
CA VAL A 100 -3.81 -7.20 -12.47
C VAL A 100 -3.11 -8.31 -11.70
N MET A 101 -3.87 -8.94 -10.82
CA MET A 101 -3.48 -10.03 -9.94
C MET A 101 -3.91 -11.36 -10.55
N SER A 102 -3.09 -11.92 -11.46
CA SER A 102 -3.36 -13.18 -12.15
C SER A 102 -2.83 -14.44 -11.42
N THR A 103 -2.01 -14.24 -10.38
CA THR A 103 -1.39 -15.35 -9.61
C THR A 103 -1.43 -15.17 -8.10
N ALA A 104 -1.64 -16.28 -7.38
CA ALA A 104 -1.51 -16.34 -5.93
C ALA A 104 -0.09 -16.70 -5.43
N ASN A 105 0.91 -16.67 -6.32
CA ASN A 105 2.29 -16.96 -5.95
C ASN A 105 2.85 -15.87 -5.00
N LEU A 106 3.25 -16.29 -3.80
CA LEU A 106 3.71 -15.39 -2.72
C LEU A 106 4.84 -14.45 -3.16
N LYS A 107 5.82 -14.93 -3.94
CA LYS A 107 6.97 -14.10 -4.36
C LYS A 107 6.57 -12.94 -5.23
N VAL A 108 5.55 -13.16 -6.06
CA VAL A 108 5.14 -12.22 -7.09
C VAL A 108 4.10 -11.25 -6.52
N SER A 109 3.13 -11.76 -5.77
CA SER A 109 2.02 -10.96 -5.26
C SER A 109 2.48 -9.89 -4.27
N VAL A 110 3.42 -10.20 -3.37
CA VAL A 110 3.89 -9.24 -2.35
C VAL A 110 4.46 -7.97 -2.98
N GLY A 111 5.35 -8.11 -3.97
CA GLY A 111 6.00 -6.97 -4.60
C GLY A 111 5.05 -6.10 -5.44
N LEU A 112 3.92 -6.66 -5.90
CA LEU A 112 2.90 -5.93 -6.64
C LEU A 112 1.90 -5.24 -5.72
N LEU A 113 1.48 -5.91 -4.64
CA LEU A 113 0.63 -5.32 -3.61
C LEU A 113 1.34 -4.14 -2.92
N GLU A 114 2.65 -4.24 -2.67
CA GLU A 114 3.45 -3.12 -2.14
C GLU A 114 3.45 -1.90 -3.09
N LYS A 115 3.44 -2.12 -4.41
CA LYS A 115 3.33 -1.03 -5.40
C LYS A 115 1.92 -0.44 -5.46
N ALA A 116 0.90 -1.28 -5.33
CA ALA A 116 -0.48 -0.82 -5.24
C ALA A 116 -0.67 0.09 -4.01
N ILE A 117 -0.08 -0.29 -2.85
CA ILE A 117 -0.07 0.56 -1.64
C ILE A 117 0.64 1.88 -1.95
N GLY A 118 1.79 1.83 -2.64
CA GLY A 118 2.50 3.02 -3.12
C GLY A 118 1.62 3.98 -3.94
N GLY A 119 0.83 3.43 -4.86
CA GLY A 119 -0.16 4.20 -5.63
C GLY A 119 -1.21 4.87 -4.73
N CYS A 120 -1.79 4.11 -3.80
CA CYS A 120 -2.78 4.65 -2.85
C CYS A 120 -2.21 5.80 -2.02
N VAL A 121 -1.02 5.61 -1.42
CA VAL A 121 -0.44 6.63 -0.52
C VAL A 121 -0.01 7.89 -1.26
N LEU A 122 0.29 7.80 -2.56
CA LEU A 122 0.55 8.94 -3.45
C LEU A 122 -0.74 9.63 -3.94
N GLY A 123 -1.91 9.19 -3.47
CA GLY A 123 -3.20 9.77 -3.84
C GLY A 123 -3.71 9.34 -5.22
N MET A 124 -3.27 8.19 -5.74
CA MET A 124 -3.82 7.63 -6.98
C MET A 124 -5.13 6.89 -6.73
N ASP A 125 -5.93 6.77 -7.77
CA ASP A 125 -7.09 5.89 -7.80
C ASP A 125 -6.65 4.48 -8.22
N VAL A 126 -6.60 3.56 -7.24
CA VAL A 126 -6.05 2.22 -7.41
C VAL A 126 -7.18 1.22 -7.61
N SER A 127 -7.12 0.46 -8.70
CA SER A 127 -8.02 -0.64 -8.98
C SER A 127 -7.24 -1.96 -9.06
N LEU A 128 -7.62 -2.94 -8.26
CA LEU A 128 -7.07 -4.30 -8.30
C LEU A 128 -8.04 -5.22 -9.03
N PHE A 129 -7.56 -5.88 -10.08
CA PHE A 129 -8.32 -6.88 -10.83
C PHE A 129 -7.76 -8.28 -10.56
N PHE A 130 -8.54 -9.16 -9.95
CA PHE A 130 -8.14 -10.51 -9.59
C PHE A 130 -8.66 -11.52 -10.61
N GLU A 131 -7.75 -12.31 -11.18
CA GLU A 131 -8.08 -13.36 -12.14
C GLU A 131 -7.17 -14.58 -11.98
N GLY A 132 -7.47 -15.64 -12.72
CA GLY A 132 -6.70 -16.88 -12.65
C GLY A 132 -6.57 -17.34 -11.21
N THR A 133 -5.38 -17.80 -10.80
CA THR A 133 -5.17 -18.20 -9.40
C THR A 133 -5.13 -17.02 -8.42
N GLY A 134 -5.02 -15.78 -8.90
CA GLY A 134 -5.00 -14.59 -8.07
C GLY A 134 -6.28 -14.38 -7.27
N VAL A 135 -7.45 -14.84 -7.75
CA VAL A 135 -8.71 -14.76 -6.99
C VAL A 135 -8.64 -15.45 -5.62
N ARG A 136 -7.78 -16.48 -5.48
CA ARG A 136 -7.56 -17.15 -4.18
C ARG A 136 -6.96 -16.24 -3.13
N LEU A 137 -6.27 -15.16 -3.52
CA LEU A 137 -5.76 -14.18 -2.56
C LEU A 137 -6.86 -13.48 -1.76
N LEU A 138 -8.09 -13.45 -2.29
CA LEU A 138 -9.27 -12.91 -1.62
C LEU A 138 -10.03 -13.97 -0.82
N GLN A 139 -9.70 -15.25 -0.96
CA GLN A 139 -10.42 -16.32 -0.28
C GLN A 139 -10.10 -16.33 1.22
N THR A 140 -11.14 -16.37 2.05
CA THR A 140 -11.01 -16.38 3.51
C THR A 140 -10.19 -17.59 3.97
N GLY A 141 -9.18 -17.33 4.81
CA GLY A 141 -8.27 -18.36 5.31
C GLY A 141 -7.22 -18.83 4.29
N TYR A 142 -7.24 -18.34 3.04
CA TYR A 142 -6.23 -18.69 2.06
C TYR A 142 -4.86 -18.11 2.44
N ARG A 143 -3.83 -18.94 2.25
CA ARG A 143 -2.42 -18.56 2.47
C ARG A 143 -1.66 -18.72 1.16
N ALA A 144 -1.21 -17.59 0.60
CA ALA A 144 -0.35 -17.56 -0.58
C ALA A 144 0.93 -18.38 -0.37
N ARG A 145 1.35 -19.13 -1.40
CA ARG A 145 2.52 -20.02 -1.34
C ARG A 145 3.44 -19.82 -2.52
N CYS A 146 4.70 -20.18 -2.34
CA CYS A 146 5.62 -20.37 -3.45
C CYS A 146 5.26 -21.66 -4.19
N GLN A 147 5.24 -21.60 -5.53
CA GLN A 147 5.06 -22.78 -6.37
C GLN A 147 6.36 -23.62 -6.50
N GLY A 148 6.23 -24.89 -6.90
CA GLY A 148 7.33 -25.83 -7.16
C GLY A 148 7.53 -26.90 -6.08
N ILE A 149 8.41 -27.88 -6.37
CA ILE A 149 8.65 -29.09 -5.55
C ILE A 149 9.07 -28.76 -4.10
N PHE A 150 9.79 -27.66 -3.89
CA PHE A 150 10.19 -27.16 -2.55
C PHE A 150 9.34 -25.97 -2.09
N GLY A 151 8.12 -25.84 -2.60
CA GLY A 151 7.25 -24.69 -2.40
C GLY A 151 6.99 -24.39 -0.93
N THR A 152 6.71 -25.39 -0.10
CA THR A 152 6.41 -25.20 1.33
C THR A 152 7.59 -24.66 2.14
N PHE A 153 8.79 -25.23 1.96
CA PHE A 153 10.00 -24.75 2.62
C PHE A 153 10.33 -23.31 2.19
N ARG A 154 10.28 -23.04 0.89
CA ARG A 154 10.49 -21.70 0.34
C ARG A 154 9.46 -20.69 0.85
N THR A 155 8.21 -21.12 1.01
CA THR A 155 7.13 -20.27 1.55
C THR A 155 7.47 -19.82 2.97
N LYS A 156 7.79 -20.73 3.88
CA LYS A 156 8.16 -20.39 5.26
C LYS A 156 9.34 -19.41 5.31
N LYS A 157 10.42 -19.72 4.57
CA LYS A 157 11.62 -18.86 4.51
C LYS A 157 11.26 -17.43 4.09
N ILE A 158 10.43 -17.27 3.05
CA ILE A 158 10.04 -15.95 2.55
C ILE A 158 9.14 -15.22 3.54
N GLU A 159 8.18 -15.91 4.16
CA GLU A 159 7.36 -15.28 5.20
C GLU A 159 8.19 -14.78 6.37
N ASP A 160 9.21 -15.53 6.79
CA ASP A 160 10.11 -15.13 7.87
C ASP A 160 11.00 -13.95 7.46
N GLU A 161 11.45 -13.90 6.20
CA GLU A 161 12.13 -12.72 5.62
C GLU A 161 11.21 -11.49 5.61
N LEU A 162 9.96 -11.64 5.15
CA LEU A 162 8.98 -10.55 5.12
C LEU A 162 8.68 -10.03 6.53
N ARG A 163 8.47 -10.92 7.51
CA ARG A 163 8.23 -10.55 8.90
C ARG A 163 9.41 -9.81 9.51
N ARG A 164 10.64 -10.29 9.29
CA ARG A 164 11.87 -9.61 9.76
C ARG A 164 12.02 -8.22 9.14
N ALA A 165 11.62 -8.07 7.88
CA ALA A 165 11.62 -6.79 7.17
C ALA A 165 10.39 -5.91 7.46
N ARG A 166 9.46 -6.35 8.33
CA ARG A 166 8.15 -5.73 8.58
C ARG A 166 7.36 -5.44 7.29
N LYS A 167 7.50 -6.30 6.30
CA LYS A 167 6.68 -6.30 5.08
C LYS A 167 5.38 -7.05 5.32
N LEU A 168 4.34 -6.64 4.60
CA LEU A 168 3.02 -7.27 4.70
C LEU A 168 2.97 -8.57 3.90
N LEU A 169 2.33 -9.58 4.48
CA LEU A 169 1.86 -10.74 3.74
C LEU A 169 0.66 -10.34 2.87
N PRO A 170 0.34 -11.08 1.79
CA PRO A 170 -0.70 -10.68 0.84
C PRO A 170 -2.04 -10.32 1.48
N LYS A 171 -2.52 -11.10 2.46
CA LYS A 171 -3.76 -10.82 3.20
C LYS A 171 -3.74 -9.42 3.84
N HIS A 172 -2.72 -9.13 4.65
CA HIS A 172 -2.59 -7.84 5.33
C HIS A 172 -2.36 -6.67 4.36
N ALA A 173 -1.72 -6.93 3.21
CA ALA A 173 -1.56 -5.91 2.17
C ALA A 173 -2.90 -5.59 1.47
N ILE A 174 -3.75 -6.60 1.25
CA ILE A 174 -5.11 -6.44 0.71
C ILE A 174 -5.98 -5.67 1.71
N GLU A 175 -5.95 -6.02 3.00
CA GLU A 175 -6.65 -5.28 4.06
C GLU A 175 -6.21 -3.80 4.10
N MET A 176 -4.90 -3.55 4.01
CA MET A 176 -4.37 -2.18 3.95
C MET A 176 -4.83 -1.43 2.70
N LEU A 177 -4.89 -2.09 1.53
CA LEU A 177 -5.40 -1.48 0.31
C LEU A 177 -6.87 -1.13 0.41
N GLU A 178 -7.68 -1.99 1.03
CA GLU A 178 -9.09 -1.73 1.29
C GLU A 178 -9.29 -0.52 2.20
N GLU A 179 -8.54 -0.43 3.30
CA GLU A 179 -8.58 0.74 4.18
C GLU A 179 -8.14 2.04 3.49
N LEU A 180 -7.19 1.94 2.55
CA LEU A 180 -6.74 3.07 1.73
C LEU A 180 -7.74 3.43 0.61
N GLY A 181 -8.83 2.68 0.47
CA GLY A 181 -9.89 2.93 -0.50
C GLY A 181 -9.56 2.49 -1.91
N ALA A 182 -8.79 1.41 -2.08
CA ALA A 182 -8.62 0.77 -3.37
C ALA A 182 -9.91 0.08 -3.83
N ASN A 183 -10.11 -0.01 -5.15
CA ASN A 183 -11.25 -0.70 -5.75
C ASN A 183 -10.88 -2.15 -6.08
N PHE A 184 -11.81 -3.09 -5.83
CA PHE A 184 -11.57 -4.52 -6.04
C PHE A 184 -12.51 -5.07 -7.12
N PHE A 185 -11.93 -5.73 -8.12
CA PHE A 185 -12.64 -6.39 -9.22
C PHE A 185 -12.25 -7.86 -9.26
N VAL A 186 -13.22 -8.75 -9.40
CA VAL A 186 -13.01 -10.20 -9.36
C VAL A 186 -13.54 -10.85 -10.62
N CYS A 187 -12.70 -11.61 -11.32
CA CYS A 187 -13.09 -12.31 -12.54
C CYS A 187 -14.01 -13.50 -12.23
N GLY A 188 -15.29 -13.39 -12.59
CA GLY A 188 -16.29 -14.44 -12.33
C GLY A 188 -15.91 -15.81 -12.90
N ALA A 189 -15.46 -15.85 -14.16
CA ALA A 189 -15.00 -17.09 -14.79
C ALA A 189 -13.78 -17.73 -14.07
N SER A 190 -13.00 -16.95 -13.31
CA SER A 190 -11.90 -17.48 -12.51
C SER A 190 -12.39 -18.06 -11.18
N LEU A 191 -13.40 -17.44 -10.55
CA LEU A 191 -14.08 -17.99 -9.37
C LEU A 191 -14.68 -19.36 -9.69
N GLU A 192 -15.49 -19.45 -10.74
CA GLU A 192 -16.12 -20.70 -11.20
C GLU A 192 -15.09 -21.81 -11.46
N ARG A 193 -14.05 -21.49 -12.24
CA ARG A 193 -13.00 -22.46 -12.60
C ARG A 193 -12.24 -22.98 -11.38
N LEU A 194 -12.06 -22.14 -10.36
CA LEU A 194 -11.29 -22.47 -9.16
C LEU A 194 -12.13 -22.90 -7.97
N ARG A 195 -13.46 -22.90 -8.12
CA ARG A 195 -14.44 -23.24 -7.07
C ARG A 195 -14.19 -22.42 -5.80
N VAL A 196 -14.15 -21.10 -5.98
CA VAL A 196 -14.13 -20.14 -4.88
C VAL A 196 -15.51 -19.49 -4.88
N GLU A 197 -16.26 -19.70 -3.81
CA GLU A 197 -17.60 -19.15 -3.67
C GLU A 197 -17.53 -17.66 -3.30
N GLU A 198 -18.58 -16.92 -3.64
CA GLU A 198 -18.64 -15.47 -3.42
C GLU A 198 -18.59 -15.12 -1.91
N GLU A 199 -19.20 -15.95 -1.06
CA GLU A 199 -19.20 -15.80 0.40
C GLU A 199 -17.82 -16.02 1.03
N GLU A 200 -16.88 -16.59 0.29
CA GLU A 200 -15.51 -16.77 0.77
C GLU A 200 -14.66 -15.51 0.54
N ILE A 201 -15.12 -14.51 -0.21
CA ILE A 201 -14.37 -13.30 -0.52
C ILE A 201 -14.24 -12.42 0.74
N SER A 202 -12.99 -12.14 1.14
CA SER A 202 -12.67 -11.49 2.41
C SER A 202 -12.71 -9.96 2.39
N VAL A 203 -12.84 -9.34 1.22
CA VAL A 203 -12.96 -7.88 1.08
C VAL A 203 -14.43 -7.47 1.11
N ALA A 204 -14.76 -6.39 1.79
CA ALA A 204 -16.15 -5.98 2.03
C ALA A 204 -16.81 -5.38 0.79
N LYS A 205 -16.05 -4.73 -0.10
CA LYS A 205 -16.56 -4.10 -1.32
C LYS A 205 -15.77 -4.57 -2.55
N TYR A 206 -16.47 -5.21 -3.49
CA TYR A 206 -15.91 -5.66 -4.75
C TYR A 206 -16.98 -5.73 -5.83
N GLU A 207 -16.55 -5.83 -7.10
CA GLU A 207 -17.42 -6.06 -8.25
C GLU A 207 -17.00 -7.38 -8.95
N ILE A 208 -17.95 -8.30 -9.14
CA ILE A 208 -17.72 -9.49 -9.98
C ILE A 208 -17.91 -9.10 -11.44
N VAL A 209 -16.88 -9.33 -12.26
CA VAL A 209 -16.78 -8.82 -13.62
C VAL A 209 -16.14 -9.83 -14.57
N SER A 210 -16.10 -9.50 -15.87
CA SER A 210 -15.49 -10.32 -16.91
C SER A 210 -14.35 -9.60 -17.64
N GLY A 211 -13.75 -10.25 -18.64
CA GLY A 211 -12.59 -9.72 -19.37
C GLY A 211 -12.83 -8.36 -20.04
N ILE A 212 -14.05 -8.06 -20.51
CA ILE A 212 -14.35 -6.74 -21.13
C ILE A 212 -14.12 -5.60 -20.14
N ARG A 213 -14.51 -5.80 -18.88
CA ARG A 213 -14.31 -4.81 -17.82
C ARG A 213 -12.83 -4.58 -17.53
N LEU A 214 -12.00 -5.63 -17.57
CA LEU A 214 -10.55 -5.47 -17.45
C LEU A 214 -10.01 -4.59 -18.58
N ILE A 215 -10.39 -4.85 -19.83
CA ILE A 215 -9.93 -4.04 -20.97
C ILE A 215 -10.35 -2.57 -20.81
N ASP A 216 -11.58 -2.29 -20.38
CA ASP A 216 -12.06 -0.93 -20.11
C ASP A 216 -11.25 -0.24 -18.99
N LEU A 217 -10.96 -0.95 -17.89
CA LEU A 217 -10.10 -0.43 -16.81
C LEU A 217 -8.70 -0.09 -17.32
N LEU A 218 -8.06 -1.02 -18.04
CA LEU A 218 -6.72 -0.83 -18.58
C LEU A 218 -6.66 0.36 -19.55
N ALA A 219 -7.65 0.50 -20.43
CA ALA A 219 -7.72 1.58 -21.43
C ALA A 219 -7.86 2.99 -20.82
N ARG A 220 -8.42 3.09 -19.61
CA ARG A 220 -8.65 4.36 -18.90
C ARG A 220 -7.60 4.66 -17.83
N SER A 221 -6.67 3.76 -17.60
CA SER A 221 -5.63 3.90 -16.59
C SER A 221 -4.43 4.68 -17.13
N ASP A 222 -3.71 5.34 -16.22
CA ASP A 222 -2.41 5.94 -16.55
C ASP A 222 -1.27 4.93 -16.39
N ILE A 223 -1.43 3.96 -15.49
CA ILE A 223 -0.41 2.97 -15.12
C ILE A 223 -1.04 1.59 -15.03
N ASN A 224 -0.40 0.62 -15.67
CA ASN A 224 -0.81 -0.79 -15.65
C ASN A 224 0.30 -1.66 -15.05
N LEU A 225 -0.04 -2.43 -14.02
CA LEU A 225 0.86 -3.38 -13.37
C LEU A 225 0.28 -4.80 -13.45
N PHE A 226 1.13 -5.79 -13.73
CA PHE A 226 0.70 -7.19 -13.89
C PHE A 226 1.57 -8.12 -13.04
N THR A 227 0.99 -9.17 -12.43
CA THR A 227 1.72 -10.19 -11.65
C THR A 227 2.56 -11.16 -12.50
N GLY A 228 3.17 -10.67 -13.58
CA GLY A 228 4.01 -11.47 -14.46
C GLY A 228 3.62 -11.30 -15.92
N GLY A 229 4.56 -10.75 -16.69
CA GLY A 229 4.66 -10.94 -18.12
C GLY A 229 6.03 -11.51 -18.39
N VAL A 230 6.11 -12.69 -19.02
CA VAL A 230 7.33 -13.03 -19.74
C VAL A 230 7.24 -12.26 -21.04
N PHE A 231 7.84 -11.07 -21.08
CA PHE A 231 8.11 -10.43 -22.36
C PHE A 231 9.16 -11.31 -23.04
N LYS A 232 8.71 -12.24 -23.88
CA LYS A 232 9.61 -12.78 -24.90
C LYS A 232 10.03 -11.58 -25.72
N ARG A 233 11.35 -11.35 -25.83
CA ARG A 233 11.86 -10.40 -26.83
C ARG A 233 11.26 -10.81 -28.18
N PRO A 234 10.79 -9.84 -28.99
CA PRO A 234 10.32 -10.14 -30.34
C PRO A 234 11.37 -10.92 -31.13
#